data_AF-A0A3S8Y336-F1
#
_entry.id   AF-A0A3S8Y336-F1
#
_cell.length_a   1.000
_cell.length_b   1.000
_cell.length_c   1.000
_cell.angle_alpha   90.00
_cell.angle_beta   90.00
_cell.angle_gamma   90.00
#
_symmetry.space_group_name_H-M   'P 1'
#
loop_
_entity.id
_entity.type
_entity.pdbx_description
1 polymer ?
#
loop_
_entity_poly.entity_id
_entity_poly.type
_entity_poly.pdbx_seq_one_letter_code
_entity_poly.pdbx_strand_id
1 'polypeptide(L)'
;MIPDDFRPIGRDHPDFPPLPERVDLNAAHLLGPAAAVEAKWEQMARSWRWYAEYAVLRSPSRVYPRIVELVAAARAVPELRRLYPYTSHMILKFSSTTTIPYEVRLPSVEPLADGRFRVRHGRVLGECDGPGEALALVLAHAPPGLGPAVRGEAGRGR
;
A
#
# COMPACT_ATOMS: atom_id res chain seq x y z
N MET A 1 -10.92 40.46 -5.28
CA MET A 1 -10.14 39.73 -6.28
C MET A 1 -9.36 38.67 -5.53
N ILE A 2 -9.79 37.41 -5.54
CA ILE A 2 -9.00 36.31 -4.96
C ILE A 2 -7.90 36.03 -5.99
N PRO A 3 -6.61 35.97 -5.62
CA PRO A 3 -5.55 35.60 -6.56
C PRO A 3 -5.89 34.27 -7.22
N ASP A 4 -5.69 34.17 -8.53
CA ASP A 4 -6.03 32.98 -9.32
C ASP A 4 -5.24 31.72 -8.89
N ASP A 5 -4.21 31.92 -8.06
CA ASP A 5 -3.30 30.92 -7.50
C ASP A 5 -3.93 30.00 -6.44
N PHE A 6 -5.15 30.30 -5.98
CA PHE A 6 -5.88 29.44 -5.03
C PHE A 6 -6.82 28.43 -5.68
N ARG A 7 -6.84 28.31 -7.01
CA ARG A 7 -7.51 27.17 -7.64
C ARG A 7 -6.77 25.90 -7.23
N PRO A 8 -7.45 24.88 -6.65
CA PRO A 8 -6.81 23.62 -6.38
C PRO A 8 -6.31 23.05 -7.70
N ILE A 9 -5.00 23.06 -7.90
CA ILE A 9 -4.37 22.45 -9.07
C ILE A 9 -4.73 20.97 -9.04
N GLY A 10 -5.52 20.55 -10.03
CA GLY A 10 -5.93 19.16 -10.20
C GLY A 10 -4.74 18.23 -10.39
N ARG A 11 -4.92 16.94 -10.08
CA ARG A 11 -3.87 15.92 -10.25
C ARG A 11 -3.50 15.68 -11.73
N ASP A 12 -4.33 16.18 -12.63
CA ASP A 12 -4.25 16.12 -14.08
C ASP A 12 -3.60 17.37 -14.71
N HIS A 13 -3.06 18.28 -13.89
CA HIS A 13 -2.37 19.47 -14.38
C HIS A 13 -1.10 19.12 -15.18
N PRO A 14 -0.80 19.85 -16.27
CA PRO A 14 0.35 19.56 -17.15
C PRO A 14 1.72 19.59 -16.46
N ASP A 15 1.84 20.34 -15.36
CA ASP A 15 3.09 20.38 -14.57
C ASP A 15 3.28 19.15 -13.68
N PHE A 16 2.29 18.26 -13.57
CA PHE A 16 2.39 17.01 -12.83
C PHE A 16 2.62 15.83 -13.78
N PRO A 17 3.28 14.75 -13.29
CA PRO A 17 3.39 13.53 -14.06
C PRO A 17 2.00 13.03 -14.50
N PRO A 18 1.88 12.41 -15.68
CA PRO A 18 0.60 11.85 -16.12
C PRO A 18 0.13 10.79 -15.15
N LEU A 19 -1.19 10.73 -14.90
CA LEU A 19 -1.77 9.71 -14.02
C LEU A 19 -1.36 8.31 -14.49
N PRO A 20 -0.99 7.41 -13.56
CA PRO A 20 -0.56 6.09 -13.94
C PRO A 20 -1.74 5.31 -14.52
N GLU A 21 -1.47 4.54 -15.56
CA GLU A 21 -2.46 3.62 -16.13
C GLU A 21 -3.01 2.69 -15.04
N ARG A 22 -4.33 2.58 -14.98
CA ARG A 22 -5.02 1.72 -14.03
C ARG A 22 -4.94 0.28 -14.50
N VAL A 23 -4.53 -0.60 -13.61
CA VAL A 23 -4.62 -2.05 -13.83
C VAL A 23 -6.10 -2.45 -13.73
N ASP A 24 -6.57 -3.30 -14.64
CA ASP A 24 -7.92 -3.85 -14.59
C ASP A 24 -8.03 -4.90 -13.48
N LEU A 25 -8.29 -4.43 -12.26
CA LEU A 25 -8.47 -5.30 -11.10
C LEU A 25 -9.71 -6.19 -11.22
N ASN A 26 -10.75 -5.75 -11.95
CA ASN A 26 -11.97 -6.55 -12.13
C ASN A 26 -11.66 -7.76 -13.01
N ALA A 27 -10.99 -7.57 -14.14
CA ALA A 27 -10.52 -8.67 -14.97
C ALA A 27 -9.58 -9.60 -14.19
N ALA A 28 -8.66 -9.06 -13.40
CA ALA A 28 -7.78 -9.86 -12.56
C ALA A 28 -8.54 -10.69 -11.51
N HIS A 29 -9.60 -10.15 -10.91
CA HIS A 29 -10.47 -10.91 -10.00
C HIS A 29 -11.22 -12.04 -10.69
N LEU A 30 -11.60 -11.88 -11.97
CA LEU A 30 -12.22 -12.96 -12.75
C LEU A 30 -11.24 -14.11 -13.03
N LEU A 31 -9.95 -13.81 -13.18
CA LEU A 31 -8.88 -14.81 -13.34
C LEU A 31 -8.51 -15.51 -12.03
N GLY A 32 -8.92 -14.96 -10.88
CA GLY A 32 -8.79 -15.58 -9.56
C GLY A 32 -7.87 -14.82 -8.60
N PRO A 33 -7.73 -15.32 -7.34
CA PRO A 33 -7.08 -14.57 -6.26
C PRO A 33 -5.61 -14.23 -6.53
N ALA A 34 -4.83 -15.16 -7.10
CA ALA A 34 -3.43 -14.92 -7.41
C ALA A 34 -3.23 -13.80 -8.44
N ALA A 35 -4.04 -13.81 -9.51
CA ALA A 35 -4.01 -12.75 -10.52
C ALA A 35 -4.42 -11.39 -9.91
N ALA A 36 -5.45 -11.37 -9.06
CA ALA A 36 -5.88 -10.17 -8.36
C ALA A 36 -4.78 -9.60 -7.43
N VAL A 37 -4.04 -10.45 -6.73
CA VAL A 37 -2.92 -10.06 -5.87
C VAL A 37 -1.80 -9.42 -6.69
N GLU A 38 -1.36 -10.07 -7.77
CA GLU A 38 -0.31 -9.54 -8.64
C GLU A 38 -0.71 -8.20 -9.28
N ALA A 39 -1.94 -8.13 -9.80
CA ALA A 39 -2.50 -6.90 -10.35
C ALA A 39 -2.56 -5.77 -9.30
N LYS A 40 -2.89 -6.10 -8.05
CA LYS A 40 -2.95 -5.14 -6.96
C LYS A 40 -1.57 -4.63 -6.55
N TRP A 41 -0.57 -5.50 -6.46
CA TRP A 41 0.83 -5.10 -6.23
C TRP A 41 1.33 -4.17 -7.32
N GLU A 42 1.05 -4.50 -8.58
CA GLU A 42 1.43 -3.67 -9.72
C GLU A 42 0.74 -2.30 -9.67
N GLN A 43 -0.58 -2.27 -9.47
CA GLN A 43 -1.33 -1.03 -9.32
C GLN A 43 -0.79 -0.18 -8.17
N MET A 44 -0.49 -0.78 -7.03
CA MET A 44 0.03 -0.09 -5.86
C MET A 44 1.40 0.53 -6.13
N ALA A 45 2.32 -0.23 -6.75
CA ALA A 45 3.65 0.25 -7.08
C ALA A 45 3.60 1.45 -8.05
N ARG A 46 2.77 1.38 -9.10
CA ARG A 46 2.55 2.48 -10.05
C ARG A 46 1.99 3.71 -9.34
N SER A 47 0.94 3.53 -8.55
CA SER A 47 0.28 4.62 -7.83
C SER A 47 1.22 5.33 -6.87
N TRP A 48 1.99 4.59 -6.06
CA TRP A 48 2.88 5.22 -5.08
C TRP A 48 4.09 5.91 -5.71
N ARG A 49 4.65 5.37 -6.79
CA ARG A 49 5.69 6.08 -7.55
C ARG A 49 5.19 7.42 -8.07
N TRP A 50 4.04 7.40 -8.73
CA TRP A 50 3.40 8.63 -9.21
C TRP A 50 3.09 9.60 -8.07
N TYR A 51 2.54 9.12 -6.95
CA TYR A 51 2.23 9.97 -5.80
C TYR A 51 3.48 10.60 -5.17
N ALA A 52 4.61 9.90 -5.17
CA ALA A 52 5.87 10.46 -4.66
C ALA A 52 6.35 11.61 -5.55
N GLU A 53 6.36 11.43 -6.87
CA GLU A 53 6.70 12.50 -7.83
C GLU A 53 5.73 13.68 -7.73
N TYR A 54 4.42 13.39 -7.72
CA TYR A 54 3.37 14.38 -7.53
C TYR A 54 3.55 15.16 -6.20
N ALA A 55 3.88 14.48 -5.11
CA ALA A 55 4.03 15.11 -3.81
C ALA A 55 5.24 16.05 -3.75
N VAL A 56 6.35 15.69 -4.39
CA VAL A 56 7.54 16.56 -4.51
C VAL A 56 7.18 17.84 -5.25
N LEU A 57 6.43 17.75 -6.36
CA LEU A 57 6.03 18.92 -7.14
C LEU A 57 4.97 19.77 -6.41
N ARG A 58 3.99 19.12 -5.78
CA ARG A 58 2.89 19.80 -5.09
C ARG A 58 3.33 20.44 -3.78
N SER A 59 4.33 19.89 -3.10
CA SER A 59 4.79 20.36 -1.78
C SER A 59 6.28 20.06 -1.57
N PRO A 60 7.20 20.78 -2.25
CA PRO A 60 8.63 20.51 -2.20
C PRO A 60 9.26 20.55 -0.81
N SER A 61 8.65 21.29 0.12
CA SER A 61 9.10 21.41 1.51
C SER A 61 8.65 20.27 2.43
N ARG A 62 7.80 19.35 1.95
CA ARG A 62 7.37 18.18 2.73
C ARG A 62 8.23 16.97 2.39
N VAL A 63 8.83 16.37 3.41
CA VAL A 63 9.43 15.04 3.28
C VAL A 63 8.31 14.04 3.01
N TYR A 64 8.33 13.44 1.83
CA TYR A 64 7.39 12.39 1.50
C TYR A 64 7.85 11.07 2.15
N PRO A 65 7.01 10.42 2.96
CA PRO A 65 7.40 9.20 3.66
C PRO A 65 7.86 8.11 2.66
N ARG A 66 8.79 7.24 3.09
CA ARG A 66 9.46 6.20 2.28
C ARG A 66 8.52 5.03 1.85
N ILE A 67 7.27 5.33 1.50
CA ILE A 67 6.24 4.35 1.13
C ILE A 67 6.57 3.61 -0.17
N VAL A 68 7.21 4.27 -1.14
CA VAL A 68 7.64 3.62 -2.40
C VAL A 68 8.65 2.51 -2.11
N GLU A 69 9.61 2.78 -1.24
CA GLU A 69 10.62 1.81 -0.83
C GLU A 69 10.00 0.67 -0.02
N LEU A 70 9.11 0.98 0.92
CA LEU A 70 8.38 -0.02 1.70
C LEU A 70 7.55 -0.96 0.82
N VAL A 71 6.83 -0.42 -0.16
CA VAL A 71 6.03 -1.22 -1.11
C VAL A 71 6.92 -2.11 -1.97
N ALA A 72 8.05 -1.59 -2.44
CA ALA A 72 9.01 -2.37 -3.23
C ALA A 72 9.61 -3.52 -2.40
N ALA A 73 10.04 -3.23 -1.16
CA ALA A 73 10.57 -4.23 -0.24
C ALA A 73 9.52 -5.29 0.10
N ALA A 74 8.28 -4.89 0.40
CA ALA A 74 7.21 -5.82 0.72
C ALA A 74 6.84 -6.73 -0.46
N ARG A 75 6.84 -6.22 -1.70
CA ARG A 75 6.61 -7.03 -2.91
C ARG A 75 7.73 -8.05 -3.17
N ALA A 76 8.95 -7.79 -2.68
CA ALA A 76 10.09 -8.71 -2.83
C ALA A 76 10.06 -9.88 -1.84
N VAL A 77 9.30 -9.77 -0.74
CA VAL A 77 9.17 -10.83 0.27
C VAL A 77 8.11 -11.87 -0.20
N PRO A 78 8.48 -13.14 -0.47
CA PRO A 78 7.57 -14.12 -1.06
C PRO A 78 6.27 -14.36 -0.26
N GLU A 79 6.36 -14.39 1.07
CA GLU A 79 5.24 -14.61 1.97
C GLU A 79 4.22 -13.46 1.88
N LEU A 80 4.71 -12.23 1.83
CA LEU A 80 3.88 -11.02 1.75
C LEU A 80 3.36 -10.77 0.33
N ARG A 81 4.14 -11.11 -0.69
CA ARG A 81 3.74 -11.00 -2.10
C ARG A 81 2.49 -11.80 -2.41
N ARG A 82 2.25 -12.91 -1.69
CA ARG A 82 1.06 -13.76 -1.85
C ARG A 82 -0.19 -13.20 -1.16
N LEU A 83 -0.07 -12.12 -0.39
CA LEU A 83 -1.18 -11.44 0.26
C LEU A 83 -1.66 -10.25 -0.55
N TYR A 84 -2.92 -9.86 -0.35
CA TYR A 84 -3.50 -8.73 -1.03
C TYR A 84 -3.07 -7.43 -0.34
N PRO A 85 -2.27 -6.56 -1.00
CA PRO A 85 -1.77 -5.36 -0.37
C PRO A 85 -2.80 -4.23 -0.47
N TYR A 86 -2.90 -3.43 0.57
CA TYR A 86 -3.60 -2.16 0.48
C TYR A 86 -2.99 -1.14 1.43
N THR A 87 -3.31 0.13 1.18
CA THR A 87 -2.82 1.24 1.98
C THR A 87 -3.97 2.11 2.45
N SER A 88 -3.89 2.60 3.69
CA SER A 88 -4.81 3.58 4.25
C SER A 88 -4.01 4.59 5.06
N HIS A 89 -4.17 5.88 4.81
CA HIS A 89 -3.38 6.95 5.48
C HIS A 89 -1.86 6.68 5.44
N MET A 90 -1.32 6.28 4.29
CA MET A 90 0.10 5.89 4.10
C MET A 90 0.55 4.60 4.83
N ILE A 91 -0.35 3.94 5.56
CA ILE A 91 -0.03 2.71 6.29
C ILE A 91 -0.22 1.51 5.35
N LEU A 92 0.83 0.72 5.16
CA LEU A 92 0.79 -0.54 4.42
C LEU A 92 0.18 -1.65 5.29
N LYS A 93 -0.76 -2.38 4.69
CA LYS A 93 -1.49 -3.48 5.30
C LYS A 93 -1.57 -4.65 4.31
N PHE A 94 -1.70 -5.85 4.88
CA PHE A 94 -1.83 -7.10 4.13
C PHE A 94 -3.15 -7.77 4.50
N SER A 95 -3.93 -8.13 3.49
CA SER A 95 -5.18 -8.85 3.64
C SER A 95 -5.04 -10.29 3.15
N SER A 96 -5.61 -11.24 3.90
CA SER A 96 -5.76 -12.64 3.45
C SER A 96 -6.95 -12.82 2.50
N THR A 97 -7.75 -11.78 2.27
CA THR A 97 -8.83 -11.77 1.28
C THR A 97 -8.56 -10.72 0.20
N THR A 98 -8.87 -11.05 -1.05
CA THR A 98 -8.71 -10.13 -2.19
C THR A 98 -9.90 -9.20 -2.39
N THR A 99 -11.03 -9.47 -1.73
CA THR A 99 -12.27 -8.68 -1.83
C THR A 99 -12.73 -8.25 -0.44
N ILE A 100 -13.56 -7.21 -0.39
CA ILE A 100 -14.14 -6.75 0.86
C ILE A 100 -15.13 -7.79 1.44
N PRO A 101 -15.20 -7.95 2.78
CA PRO A 101 -14.35 -7.29 3.78
C PRO A 101 -12.91 -7.82 3.77
N TYR A 102 -11.95 -6.91 3.92
CA TYR A 102 -10.52 -7.29 4.03
C TYR A 102 -10.22 -7.92 5.38
N GLU A 103 -9.56 -9.07 5.37
CA GLU A 103 -9.12 -9.76 6.57
C GLU A 103 -7.65 -9.45 6.87
N VAL A 104 -7.41 -8.55 7.81
CA VAL A 104 -6.06 -8.14 8.22
C VAL A 104 -5.65 -8.94 9.44
N ARG A 105 -4.68 -9.84 9.25
CA ARG A 105 -4.15 -10.66 10.36
C ARG A 105 -2.68 -10.38 10.69
N LEU A 106 -2.01 -9.56 9.86
CA LEU A 106 -0.62 -9.18 10.06
C LEU A 106 -0.53 -7.77 10.65
N PRO A 107 0.57 -7.46 11.35
CA PRO A 107 0.91 -6.09 11.66
C PRO A 107 0.99 -5.21 10.41
N SER A 108 0.66 -3.94 10.61
CA SER A 108 0.73 -2.88 9.60
C SER A 108 2.00 -2.07 9.75
N VAL A 109 2.48 -1.49 8.65
CA VAL A 109 3.72 -0.71 8.62
C VAL A 109 3.43 0.72 8.17
N GLU A 110 3.81 1.68 9.00
CA GLU A 110 3.66 3.11 8.77
C GLU A 110 5.05 3.72 8.53
N PRO A 111 5.33 4.29 7.34
CA PRO A 111 6.52 5.12 7.15
C PRO A 111 6.35 6.46 7.87
N LEU A 112 7.35 6.86 8.65
CA LEU A 112 7.35 8.06 9.47
C LEU A 112 8.07 9.22 8.76
N ALA A 113 7.80 10.44 9.23
CA ALA A 113 8.40 11.66 8.68
C ALA A 113 9.91 11.76 8.96
N ASP A 114 10.41 11.09 10.00
CA ASP A 114 11.83 11.01 10.35
C ASP A 114 12.59 9.93 9.56
N GLY A 115 11.92 9.25 8.61
CA GLY A 115 12.52 8.23 7.75
C GLY A 115 12.50 6.81 8.30
N ARG A 116 12.01 6.61 9.55
CA ARG A 116 11.85 5.30 10.18
C ARG A 116 10.51 4.65 9.80
N PHE A 117 10.33 3.40 10.20
CA PHE A 117 9.12 2.60 9.96
C PHE A 117 8.55 2.12 11.27
N ARG A 118 7.27 2.40 11.53
CA ARG A 118 6.57 1.92 12.72
C ARG A 118 5.73 0.69 12.38
N VAL A 119 5.89 -0.37 13.16
CA VAL A 119 5.09 -1.60 13.02
C VAL A 119 4.03 -1.64 14.12
N ARG A 120 2.77 -1.90 13.75
CA ARG A 120 1.63 -1.91 14.68
C ARG A 120 0.67 -3.08 14.46
N HIS A 121 0.24 -3.68 15.57
CA HIS A 121 -0.87 -4.65 15.62
C HIS A 121 -1.64 -4.46 16.94
N GLY A 122 -2.71 -3.66 16.91
CA GLY A 122 -3.41 -3.17 18.11
C GLY A 122 -2.60 -2.16 18.94
N ARG A 123 -1.31 -2.41 19.12
CA ARG A 123 -0.29 -1.55 19.75
C ARG A 123 0.94 -1.41 18.86
N VAL A 124 1.88 -0.53 19.23
CA VAL A 124 3.21 -0.47 18.60
C VAL A 124 4.00 -1.70 18.98
N LEU A 125 4.57 -2.38 17.99
CA LEU A 125 5.47 -3.51 18.17
C LEU A 125 6.94 -3.08 18.12
N GLY A 126 7.25 -2.05 17.34
CA GLY A 126 8.59 -1.48 17.23
C GLY A 126 8.66 -0.38 16.17
N GLU A 127 9.80 0.32 16.16
CA GLU A 127 10.21 1.22 15.09
C GLU A 127 11.54 0.71 14.52
N CYS A 128 11.70 0.78 13.20
CA CYS A 128 12.85 0.24 12.48
C CYS A 128 13.41 1.29 11.52
N ASP A 129 14.71 1.21 11.22
CA ASP A 129 15.36 2.18 10.33
C ASP A 129 15.24 1.76 8.85
N GLY A 130 15.11 0.46 8.61
CA GLY A 130 14.94 -0.13 7.28
C GLY A 130 13.56 -0.76 7.06
N PRO A 131 13.06 -0.78 5.80
CA PRO A 131 11.83 -1.49 5.48
C PRO A 131 11.99 -3.01 5.66
N GLY A 132 13.17 -3.57 5.40
CA GLY A 132 13.44 -5.00 5.60
C GLY A 132 13.26 -5.44 7.06
N GLU A 133 13.78 -4.65 8.00
CA GLU A 133 13.62 -4.89 9.45
C GLU A 133 12.15 -4.80 9.87
N ALA A 134 11.43 -3.78 9.38
CA ALA A 134 10.02 -3.62 9.65
C ALA A 134 9.21 -4.82 9.13
N LEU A 135 9.51 -5.32 7.92
CA LEU A 135 8.83 -6.47 7.32
C LEU A 135 9.22 -7.79 8.02
N ALA A 136 10.45 -7.92 8.49
CA ALA A 136 10.85 -9.04 9.34
C ALA A 136 10.05 -9.05 10.66
N LEU A 137 9.85 -7.87 11.27
CA LEU A 137 9.03 -7.73 12.48
C LEU A 137 7.55 -8.06 12.22
N VAL A 138 7.03 -7.70 11.03
CA VAL A 138 5.69 -8.11 10.58
C VAL A 138 5.58 -9.64 10.52
N LEU A 139 6.54 -10.31 9.86
CA LEU A 139 6.53 -11.77 9.71
C LEU A 139 6.76 -12.51 11.02
N ALA A 140 7.59 -11.97 11.92
CA ALA A 140 7.81 -12.54 13.25
C ALA A 140 6.51 -12.59 14.10
N HIS A 141 5.53 -11.76 13.77
CA HIS A 141 4.21 -11.72 14.42
C HIS A 141 3.09 -12.25 13.51
N ALA A 142 3.42 -12.90 12.41
CA ALA A 142 2.43 -13.50 11.54
C ALA A 142 1.75 -14.70 12.22
N PRO A 143 0.43 -14.89 12.04
CA PRO A 143 -0.23 -16.08 12.54
C PRO A 143 0.30 -17.34 11.84
N PRO A 144 0.31 -18.50 12.52
CA PRO A 144 0.63 -19.76 11.88
C PRO A 144 -0.37 -20.07 10.76
N GLY A 145 0.09 -20.73 9.70
CA GLY A 145 -0.76 -21.13 8.58
C GLY A 145 -1.17 -19.98 7.64
N LEU A 146 -0.38 -18.90 7.59
CA LEU A 146 -0.58 -17.82 6.64
C LEU A 146 -0.41 -18.33 5.18
N GLY A 147 -1.53 -18.58 4.53
CA GLY A 147 -1.59 -18.99 3.11
C GLY A 147 -1.68 -17.80 2.15
N PRO A 148 -1.73 -18.07 0.83
CA PRO A 148 -2.10 -17.07 -0.17
C PRO A 148 -3.41 -16.38 0.17
N ALA A 149 -3.57 -15.13 -0.28
CA ALA A 149 -4.86 -14.49 -0.23
C ALA A 149 -5.88 -15.27 -1.09
N VAL A 150 -7.07 -15.43 -0.53
CA VAL A 150 -8.21 -16.09 -1.17
C VAL A 150 -9.25 -15.04 -1.57
N ARG A 151 -10.25 -15.43 -2.36
CA ARG A 151 -11.41 -14.57 -2.57
C ARG A 151 -12.17 -14.46 -1.24
N GLY A 152 -12.49 -13.25 -0.81
CA GLY A 152 -13.33 -13.08 0.37
C GLY A 152 -14.74 -13.59 0.09
N GLU A 153 -15.38 -14.20 1.08
CA GLU A 153 -16.78 -14.56 0.95
C GLU A 153 -17.61 -13.27 0.87
N ALA A 154 -18.31 -13.05 -0.25
CA ALA A 154 -19.40 -12.08 -0.30
C ALA A 154 -20.42 -12.55 0.73
N GLY A 155 -20.61 -11.79 1.81
CA GLY A 155 -21.26 -12.25 3.03
C GLY A 155 -22.45 -13.17 2.77
N ARG A 156 -22.37 -14.42 3.22
CA ARG A 156 -23.60 -15.12 3.62
C ARG A 156 -24.23 -14.26 4.69
N GLY A 157 -25.43 -13.75 4.38
CA GLY A 157 -26.18 -12.84 5.23
C GLY A 157 -26.15 -13.28 6.70
N ARG A 158 -25.86 -12.31 7.56
CA ARG A 158 -26.36 -12.33 8.93
C ARG A 158 -27.63 -11.49 8.95
#